data_AF-A0A6M3X6P9-F1
#
_entry.id   AF-A0A6M3X6P9-F1
#
_cell.length_a   1.000
_cell.length_b   1.000
_cell.length_c   1.000
_cell.angle_alpha   90.00
_cell.angle_beta   90.00
_cell.angle_gamma   90.00
#
_symmetry.space_group_name_H-M   'P 1'
#
loop_
_entity.id
_entity.type
_entity.pdbx_description
1 polymer ?
#
loop_
_entity_poly.entity_id
_entity_poly.type
_entity_poly.pdbx_seq_one_letter_code
_entity_poly.pdbx_strand_id
1 'polypeptide(L)'
;MSRQPKPLPFKKGMKVVWMAPRNYGIYLTEGEVTVVTTKDGAPLIHVRHIDKWGNVWKRSFSTIAGMFQENPFPIYQLRPLNGDNMKKLQKRAEKASNLRNAHKEAYEAMQREVHGEASRWESEEVGRRKEAIPHGDDYINRVKARLGFKRPEIVKVKVNGEISGVRR
;
A
#
# COMPACT_ATOMS: atom_id res chain seq x y z
N MET A 1 20.62 -28.61 14.76
CA MET A 1 20.62 -27.66 15.89
C MET A 1 19.87 -26.40 15.45
N SER A 2 18.72 -26.11 16.04
CA SER A 2 18.03 -24.84 15.78
C SER A 2 18.90 -23.72 16.34
N ARG A 3 19.32 -22.77 15.48
CA ARG A 3 19.98 -21.56 15.97
C ARG A 3 18.96 -20.84 16.85
N GLN A 4 19.18 -20.80 18.16
CA GLN A 4 18.37 -19.96 19.02
C GLN A 4 18.42 -18.53 18.47
N PRO A 5 17.27 -17.89 18.27
CA PRO A 5 17.24 -16.52 17.74
C PRO A 5 18.03 -15.63 18.69
N LYS A 6 18.95 -14.84 18.13
CA LYS A 6 19.73 -13.88 18.94
C LYS A 6 18.75 -12.97 19.70
N PRO A 7 19.01 -12.70 20.99
CA PRO A 7 18.20 -11.75 21.73
C PRO A 7 18.24 -10.40 21.04
N LEU A 8 17.08 -9.76 20.95
CA LEU A 8 16.95 -8.45 20.33
C LEU A 8 17.74 -7.41 21.12
N PRO A 9 18.32 -6.39 20.46
CA PRO A 9 19.23 -5.44 21.11
C PRO A 9 18.52 -4.43 22.02
N PHE A 10 17.20 -4.50 22.19
CA PHE A 10 16.42 -3.48 22.89
C PHE A 10 16.39 -3.73 24.41
N LYS A 11 16.52 -2.64 25.19
CA LYS A 11 16.45 -2.65 26.66
C LYS A 11 15.61 -1.47 27.14
N LYS A 12 14.99 -1.60 28.33
CA LYS A 12 14.28 -0.48 28.97
C LYS A 12 15.19 0.75 29.12
N GLY A 13 14.65 1.94 28.85
CA GLY A 13 15.38 3.21 28.86
C GLY A 13 16.15 3.51 27.56
N MET A 14 16.22 2.57 26.62
CA MET A 14 16.93 2.79 25.36
C MET A 14 16.19 3.80 24.48
N LYS A 15 16.92 4.81 24.00
CA LYS A 15 16.43 5.70 22.93
C LYS A 15 16.40 4.96 21.60
N VAL A 16 15.26 5.05 20.93
CA VAL A 16 14.97 4.35 19.69
C VAL A 16 14.33 5.31 18.71
N VAL A 17 14.46 4.97 17.43
CA VAL A 17 13.82 5.68 16.33
C VAL A 17 13.06 4.66 15.48
N TRP A 18 11.92 5.07 14.96
CA TRP A 18 11.22 4.31 13.93
C TRP A 18 10.63 5.23 12.86
N MET A 19 10.34 4.62 11.71
CA MET A 19 9.64 5.28 10.62
C MET A 19 8.14 5.17 10.85
N ALA A 20 7.46 6.31 10.89
CA ALA A 20 6.01 6.38 10.82
C ALA A 20 5.63 6.88 9.41
N PRO A 21 5.04 6.03 8.54
CA PRO A 21 4.48 6.55 7.30
C PRO A 21 3.34 7.51 7.65
N ARG A 22 3.38 8.72 7.10
CA ARG A 22 2.22 9.61 7.06
C ARG A 22 1.87 9.86 5.59
N ASN A 23 0.64 10.32 5.37
CA ASN A 23 0.07 10.52 4.03
C ASN A 23 0.99 11.34 3.08
N TYR A 24 1.85 12.21 3.63
CA TYR A 24 2.65 13.17 2.86
C TYR A 24 4.17 12.91 2.89
N GLY A 25 4.64 11.82 3.52
CA GLY A 25 6.08 11.54 3.56
C GLY A 25 6.55 10.52 4.60
N ILE A 26 7.87 10.39 4.67
CA ILE A 26 8.58 9.56 5.64
C ILE A 26 8.85 10.43 6.88
N TYR A 27 8.24 10.07 8.01
CA TYR A 27 8.49 10.73 9.28
C TYR A 27 9.28 9.81 10.20
N LEU A 28 10.29 10.37 10.85
CA LEU A 28 11.02 9.68 11.92
C LEU A 28 10.47 10.11 13.26
N THR A 29 10.20 9.14 14.12
CA THR A 29 9.75 9.37 15.48
C THR A 29 10.78 8.82 16.43
N GLU A 30 11.25 9.67 17.34
CA GLU A 30 12.08 9.26 18.48
C GLU A 30 11.17 8.80 19.61
N GLY A 31 11.60 7.77 20.33
CA GLY A 31 10.98 7.39 21.59
C GLY A 31 11.94 6.65 22.49
N GLU A 32 11.38 6.13 23.57
CA GLU A 32 12.11 5.39 24.59
C GLU A 32 11.43 4.06 24.87
N VAL A 33 12.23 3.00 24.93
CA VAL A 33 11.77 1.68 25.29
C VAL A 33 11.33 1.68 26.75
N THR A 34 10.05 1.41 27.00
CA THR A 34 9.48 1.34 28.34
C THR A 34 9.45 -0.07 28.91
N VAL A 35 9.19 -1.07 28.05
CA VAL A 35 9.09 -2.47 28.43
C VAL A 35 9.61 -3.33 27.28
N VAL A 36 10.40 -4.34 27.62
CA VAL A 36 10.75 -5.45 26.73
C VAL A 36 10.19 -6.69 27.40
N THR A 37 9.22 -7.33 26.73
CA THR A 37 8.54 -8.52 27.26
C THR A 37 8.44 -9.58 26.18
N THR A 38 7.84 -10.71 26.52
CA THR A 38 7.44 -11.75 25.57
C THR A 38 5.94 -11.96 25.67
N LYS A 39 5.29 -12.18 24.54
CA LYS A 39 3.87 -12.54 24.45
C LYS A 39 3.75 -13.65 23.42
N ASP A 40 3.08 -14.74 23.79
CA ASP A 40 2.90 -15.92 22.92
C ASP A 40 4.24 -16.48 22.37
N GLY A 41 5.29 -16.43 23.19
CA GLY A 41 6.64 -16.89 22.82
C GLY A 41 7.43 -15.94 21.91
N ALA A 42 6.86 -14.80 21.50
CA ALA A 42 7.52 -13.81 20.67
C ALA A 42 7.88 -12.54 21.46
N PRO A 43 9.04 -11.90 21.19
CA PRO A 43 9.39 -10.63 21.80
C PRO A 43 8.42 -9.51 21.44
N LEU A 44 8.11 -8.67 22.43
CA LEU A 44 7.26 -7.49 22.31
C LEU A 44 7.95 -6.31 23.00
N ILE A 45 8.14 -5.23 22.25
CA ILE A 45 8.79 -4.01 22.73
C ILE A 45 7.77 -2.89 22.78
N HIS A 46 7.56 -2.33 23.97
CA HIS A 46 6.72 -1.16 24.16
C HIS A 46 7.58 0.10 24.21
N VAL A 47 7.23 1.06 23.37
CA VAL A 47 7.92 2.33 23.23
C VAL A 47 6.97 3.46 23.57
N ARG A 48 7.48 4.46 24.28
CA ARG A 48 6.79 5.73 24.54
C ARG A 48 7.45 6.83 23.72
N HIS A 49 6.65 7.69 23.11
CA HIS A 49 7.14 8.97 22.60
C HIS A 49 6.25 10.10 23.04
N ILE A 50 6.83 11.30 22.99
CA ILE A 50 6.15 12.56 23.21
C ILE A 50 6.08 13.24 21.86
N ASP A 51 4.88 13.62 21.42
CA ASP A 51 4.74 14.36 20.18
C ASP A 51 5.12 15.84 20.36
N LYS A 52 5.07 16.60 19.27
CA LYS A 52 5.41 18.04 19.27
C LYS A 52 4.47 18.91 20.11
N TRP A 53 3.31 18.39 20.51
CA TRP A 53 2.31 19.06 21.34
C TRP A 53 2.38 18.61 22.81
N GLY A 54 3.32 17.73 23.16
CA GLY A 54 3.48 17.20 24.51
C GLY A 54 2.62 15.97 24.81
N ASN A 55 1.85 15.45 23.86
CA ASN A 55 1.05 14.25 24.12
C ASN A 55 1.92 13.01 24.19
N VAL A 56 1.60 12.13 25.13
CA VAL A 56 2.30 10.88 25.34
C VAL A 56 1.60 9.76 24.58
N TRP A 57 2.34 9.14 23.67
CA TRP A 57 1.84 8.06 22.84
C TRP A 57 2.61 6.77 23.10
N LYS A 58 1.89 5.66 23.17
CA LYS A 58 2.46 4.31 23.30
C LYS A 58 2.41 3.60 21.95
N ARG A 59 3.47 2.86 21.64
CA ARG A 59 3.60 2.01 20.44
C ARG A 59 4.17 0.66 20.87
N SER A 60 3.77 -0.40 20.18
CA SER A 60 4.31 -1.76 20.38
C SER A 60 4.93 -2.28 19.10
N PHE A 61 6.02 -3.05 19.23
CA PHE A 61 6.76 -3.63 18.11
C PHE A 61 7.01 -5.13 18.36
N SER A 62 6.84 -5.96 17.33
CA SER A 62 7.09 -7.40 17.43
C SER A 62 7.70 -8.00 16.16
N THR A 63 8.40 -9.12 16.31
CA THR A 63 8.90 -9.94 15.19
C THR A 63 7.77 -10.55 14.37
N ILE A 64 6.58 -10.70 14.95
CA ILE A 64 5.41 -11.27 14.28
C ILE A 64 4.29 -10.22 14.26
N ALA A 65 4.33 -9.33 13.27
CA ALA A 65 3.28 -8.33 13.05
C ALA A 65 1.97 -9.00 12.63
N GLY A 66 0.82 -8.51 13.10
CA GLY A 66 -0.51 -9.06 12.76
C GLY A 66 -1.00 -10.24 13.60
N MET A 67 -0.17 -10.85 14.45
CA MET A 67 -0.60 -11.99 15.29
C MET A 67 -1.26 -11.59 16.61
N PHE A 68 -1.04 -10.36 17.08
CA PHE A 68 -1.62 -9.90 18.34
C PHE A 68 -2.86 -9.05 18.09
N GLN A 69 -3.80 -9.10 19.03
CA GLN A 69 -5.02 -8.27 19.02
C GLN A 69 -4.71 -6.75 18.98
N GLU A 70 -3.55 -6.34 19.50
CA GLU A 70 -3.05 -4.95 19.45
C GLU A 70 -2.32 -4.59 18.15
N ASN A 71 -2.12 -5.56 17.23
CA ASN A 71 -1.43 -5.46 15.95
C ASN A 71 -0.14 -4.61 16.01
N PRO A 72 0.91 -5.08 16.70
CA PRO A 72 2.15 -4.34 16.86
C PRO A 72 2.84 -4.11 15.51
N PHE A 73 3.60 -3.02 15.45
CA PHE A 73 4.40 -2.70 14.29
C PHE A 73 5.50 -3.74 14.08
N PRO A 74 5.91 -3.97 12.82
CA PRO A 74 7.03 -4.87 12.56
C PRO A 74 8.31 -4.35 13.21
N ILE A 75 8.98 -5.21 13.97
CA ILE A 75 10.16 -4.84 14.76
C ILE A 75 11.33 -4.28 13.93
N TYR A 76 11.43 -4.66 12.65
CA TYR A 76 12.48 -4.17 11.75
C TYR A 76 12.37 -2.65 11.50
N GLN A 77 11.23 -2.04 11.79
CA GLN A 77 11.05 -0.59 11.72
C GLN A 77 11.65 0.13 12.93
N LEU A 78 11.89 -0.58 14.03
CA LEU A 78 12.48 -0.04 15.24
C LEU A 78 14.00 -0.17 15.18
N ARG A 79 14.70 0.93 15.44
CA ARG A 79 16.17 0.95 15.52
C ARG A 79 16.64 1.66 16.77
N PRO A 80 17.68 1.15 17.47
CA PRO A 80 18.36 1.92 18.49
C PRO A 80 18.89 3.24 17.89
N LEU A 81 18.78 4.34 18.64
CA LEU A 81 19.31 5.62 18.19
C LEU A 81 20.85 5.65 18.25
N ASN A 82 21.48 4.92 19.18
CA ASN A 82 22.95 4.72 19.27
C ASN A 82 23.80 6.00 19.16
N GLY A 83 23.30 7.15 19.60
CA GLY A 83 24.01 8.44 19.48
C GLY A 83 23.88 9.11 18.10
N ASP A 84 23.11 8.53 17.18
CA ASP A 84 22.76 9.17 15.92
C ASP A 84 22.05 10.51 16.18
N ASN A 85 22.41 11.50 15.36
CA ASN A 85 21.81 12.83 15.46
C ASN A 85 20.44 12.85 14.79
N MET A 86 19.37 12.93 15.59
CA MET A 86 17.98 12.97 15.09
C MET A 86 17.72 14.08 14.09
N LYS A 87 18.33 15.27 14.24
CA LYS A 87 18.18 16.35 13.25
C LYS A 87 18.76 15.98 11.88
N LYS A 88 19.90 15.27 11.86
CA LYS A 88 20.49 14.78 10.60
C LYS A 88 19.62 13.70 9.97
N LEU A 89 19.06 12.79 10.77
CA LEU A 89 18.15 11.75 10.30
C LEU A 89 16.86 12.36 9.73
N GLN A 90 16.28 13.35 10.40
CA GLN A 90 15.10 14.08 9.92
C GLN A 90 15.36 14.75 8.56
N LYS A 91 16.48 15.45 8.40
CA LYS A 91 16.86 16.04 7.09
C LYS A 91 17.00 15.00 5.98
N ARG A 92 17.52 13.80 6.28
CA ARG A 92 17.57 12.69 5.31
C ARG A 92 16.17 12.20 4.95
N ALA A 93 15.29 12.07 5.94
CA ALA A 93 13.90 11.66 5.73
C ALA A 93 13.11 12.70 4.90
N GLU A 94 13.33 13.99 5.13
CA GLU A 94 12.76 15.08 4.33
C GLU A 94 13.25 15.00 2.88
N LYS A 95 14.56 14.86 2.65
CA LYS A 95 15.12 14.71 1.30
C LYS A 95 14.51 13.50 0.57
N ALA A 96 14.40 12.36 1.25
CA ALA A 96 13.79 11.16 0.68
C ALA A 96 12.29 11.34 0.39
N SER A 97 11.57 12.06 1.25
CA SER A 97 10.15 12.38 1.05
C SER A 97 9.95 13.27 -0.16
N ASN A 98 10.78 14.30 -0.34
CA ASN A 98 10.72 15.19 -1.50
C ASN A 98 10.96 14.44 -2.81
N LEU A 99 11.96 13.55 -2.83
CA LEU A 99 12.23 12.71 -4.00
C LEU A 99 11.02 11.81 -4.35
N ARG A 100 10.44 11.15 -3.34
CA ARG A 100 9.23 10.33 -3.53
C ARG A 100 8.07 11.15 -4.08
N ASN A 101 7.85 12.35 -3.54
CA ASN A 101 6.74 13.21 -3.97
C ASN A 101 6.94 13.67 -5.41
N ALA A 102 8.15 14.07 -5.81
CA ALA A 102 8.47 14.42 -7.19
C ALA A 102 8.20 13.25 -8.17
N HIS A 103 8.61 12.03 -7.80
CA HIS A 103 8.30 10.84 -8.61
C HIS A 103 6.80 10.55 -8.68
N LYS A 104 6.07 10.72 -7.56
CA LYS A 104 4.63 10.51 -7.51
C LYS A 104 3.90 11.52 -8.41
N GLU A 105 4.26 12.79 -8.34
CA GLU A 105 3.69 13.85 -9.19
C GLU A 105 3.96 13.58 -10.68
N ALA A 106 5.18 13.19 -11.04
CA ALA A 106 5.52 12.83 -12.42
C ALA A 106 4.70 11.61 -12.90
N TYR A 107 4.54 10.60 -12.05
CA TYR A 107 3.71 9.44 -12.36
C TYR A 107 2.24 9.80 -12.54
N GLU A 108 1.67 10.61 -11.65
CA GLU A 108 0.28 11.08 -11.75
C GLU A 108 0.05 12.01 -12.95
N ALA A 109 1.06 12.78 -13.37
CA ALA A 109 1.02 13.58 -14.58
C ALA A 109 1.00 12.68 -15.84
N MET A 110 1.90 11.69 -15.91
CA MET A 110 1.92 10.71 -16.98
C MET A 110 0.61 9.91 -17.05
N GLN A 111 0.05 9.49 -15.91
CA GLN A 111 -1.24 8.81 -15.90
C GLN A 111 -2.37 9.69 -16.44
N ARG A 112 -2.39 10.98 -16.09
CA ARG A 112 -3.37 11.93 -16.62
C ARG A 112 -3.25 12.10 -18.13
N GLU A 113 -2.03 12.19 -18.64
CA GLU A 113 -1.76 12.28 -20.07
C GLU A 113 -2.24 11.02 -20.81
N VAL A 114 -1.82 9.84 -20.36
CA VAL A 114 -2.21 8.55 -20.97
C VAL A 114 -3.72 8.34 -20.92
N HIS A 115 -4.37 8.62 -19.78
CA HIS A 115 -5.83 8.54 -19.68
C HIS A 115 -6.53 9.57 -20.57
N GLY A 116 -5.97 10.77 -20.69
CA GLY A 116 -6.48 11.81 -21.58
C GLY A 116 -6.35 11.45 -23.06
N GLU A 117 -5.24 10.84 -23.47
CA GLU A 117 -5.03 10.30 -24.82
C GLU A 117 -5.99 9.15 -25.12
N ALA A 118 -6.10 8.17 -24.20
CA ALA A 118 -7.04 7.06 -24.36
C ALA A 118 -8.49 7.54 -24.48
N SER A 119 -8.89 8.50 -23.64
CA SER A 119 -10.25 9.07 -23.67
C SER A 119 -10.53 9.85 -24.97
N ARG A 120 -9.53 10.59 -25.47
CA ARG A 120 -9.62 11.29 -26.76
C ARG A 120 -9.76 10.30 -27.92
N TRP A 121 -8.88 9.29 -27.96
CA TRP A 121 -8.93 8.25 -28.97
C TRP A 121 -10.28 7.51 -28.97
N GLU A 122 -10.79 7.14 -27.79
CA GLU A 122 -12.09 6.49 -27.66
C GLU A 122 -13.23 7.39 -28.18
N SER A 123 -13.20 8.68 -27.84
CA SER A 123 -14.20 9.66 -28.30
C SER A 123 -14.17 9.83 -29.83
N GLU A 124 -12.98 9.95 -30.42
CA GLU A 124 -12.79 10.06 -31.87
C GLU A 124 -13.24 8.79 -32.62
N GLU A 125 -12.88 7.62 -32.10
CA GLU A 125 -13.24 6.33 -32.69
C GLU A 125 -14.75 6.07 -32.61
N VAL A 126 -15.39 6.43 -31.48
CA VAL A 126 -16.86 6.43 -31.36
C VAL A 126 -17.48 7.40 -32.36
N GLY A 127 -16.91 8.60 -32.54
CA GLY A 127 -17.35 9.59 -33.53
C GLY A 127 -17.32 9.04 -34.96
N ARG A 128 -16.16 8.53 -35.41
CA ARG A 128 -16.04 7.92 -36.75
C ARG A 128 -17.02 6.78 -36.97
N ARG A 129 -17.21 5.91 -35.97
CA ARG A 129 -18.16 4.80 -36.08
C ARG A 129 -19.60 5.28 -36.18
N LYS A 130 -19.98 6.38 -35.52
CA LYS A 130 -21.32 6.97 -35.66
C LYS A 130 -21.56 7.48 -37.08
N GLU A 131 -20.59 8.19 -37.66
CA GLU A 131 -20.68 8.75 -39.01
C GLU A 131 -20.71 7.68 -40.10
N ALA A 132 -20.01 6.57 -39.87
CA ALA A 132 -19.98 5.44 -40.82
C ALA A 132 -21.28 4.59 -40.83
N ILE A 133 -22.21 4.80 -39.89
CA ILE A 133 -23.49 4.08 -39.85
C ILE A 133 -24.56 4.91 -40.57
N PRO A 134 -25.13 4.42 -41.69
CA PRO A 134 -26.27 5.06 -42.33
C PRO A 134 -27.44 5.18 -41.36
N HIS A 135 -27.97 6.39 -41.12
CA HIS A 135 -28.96 6.69 -40.08
C HIS A 135 -28.49 6.38 -38.64
N GLY A 136 -27.21 6.63 -38.33
CA GLY A 136 -26.53 6.28 -37.08
C GLY A 136 -27.25 6.64 -35.77
N ASP A 137 -27.82 7.83 -35.66
CA ASP A 137 -28.54 8.24 -34.44
C ASP A 137 -29.82 7.42 -34.22
N ASP A 138 -30.53 7.10 -35.30
CA ASP A 138 -31.75 6.29 -35.27
C ASP A 138 -31.44 4.80 -34.99
N TYR A 139 -30.30 4.30 -35.50
CA TYR A 139 -29.81 2.95 -35.22
C TYR A 139 -29.37 2.82 -33.75
N ILE A 140 -28.57 3.74 -33.23
CA ILE A 140 -28.06 3.71 -31.84
C ILE A 140 -29.20 3.83 -30.83
N ASN A 141 -30.20 4.68 -31.07
CA ASN A 141 -31.40 4.80 -30.22
C ASN A 141 -32.29 3.55 -30.26
N ARG A 142 -32.27 2.78 -31.36
CA ARG A 142 -32.99 1.49 -31.49
C ARG A 142 -32.19 0.30 -30.94
N VAL A 143 -30.87 0.40 -30.88
CA VAL A 143 -29.98 -0.57 -30.22
C VAL A 143 -30.04 -0.31 -28.70
N LYS A 144 -31.15 -0.71 -28.08
CA LYS A 144 -31.08 -1.12 -26.67
C LYS A 144 -30.18 -2.36 -26.66
N ALA A 145 -29.05 -2.31 -25.97
CA ALA A 145 -28.35 -3.53 -25.61
C ALA A 145 -29.38 -4.44 -24.95
N ARG A 146 -29.86 -5.46 -25.70
CA ARG A 146 -30.57 -6.56 -25.09
C ARG A 146 -29.54 -7.16 -24.17
N LEU A 147 -29.60 -6.82 -22.88
CA LEU A 147 -29.12 -7.67 -21.79
C LEU A 147 -29.95 -8.97 -21.83
N GLY A 148 -29.86 -9.68 -22.96
CA GLY A 148 -30.68 -10.80 -23.39
C GLY A 148 -29.81 -12.04 -23.63
N PHE A 149 -28.55 -12.01 -23.21
CA PHE A 149 -27.86 -13.24 -22.91
C PHE A 149 -28.38 -13.72 -21.56
N LYS A 150 -29.30 -14.70 -21.57
CA LYS A 150 -29.44 -15.59 -20.42
C LYS A 150 -28.03 -16.12 -20.14
N ARG A 151 -27.53 -15.87 -18.93
CA ARG A 151 -26.21 -16.37 -18.52
C ARG A 151 -26.21 -17.89 -18.71
N PRO A 152 -25.29 -18.46 -19.50
CA PRO A 152 -25.26 -19.90 -19.71
C PRO A 152 -24.76 -20.58 -18.44
N GLU A 153 -25.48 -21.60 -17.95
CA GLU A 153 -25.06 -22.42 -16.79
C GLU A 153 -23.75 -23.18 -17.05
N ILE A 154 -23.44 -23.46 -18.31
CA ILE A 154 -22.25 -24.20 -18.74
C ILE A 154 -21.56 -23.42 -19.84
N VAL A 155 -20.31 -23.04 -19.59
CA VAL A 155 -19.44 -22.49 -20.63
C VAL A 155 -18.56 -23.63 -21.14
N LYS A 156 -18.73 -24.02 -22.40
CA LYS A 156 -17.85 -25.00 -23.05
C LYS A 156 -16.56 -24.30 -23.47
N VAL A 157 -15.43 -24.74 -22.94
CA VAL A 157 -14.11 -24.20 -23.25
C VAL A 157 -13.28 -25.30 -23.90
N LYS A 158 -12.62 -25.00 -25.02
CA LYS A 158 -11.73 -25.93 -25.70
C LYS A 158 -10.31 -25.72 -25.17
N VAL A 159 -9.78 -26.73 -24.46
CA VAL A 159 -8.40 -26.71 -23.95
C VAL A 159 -7.70 -27.92 -24.55
N ASN A 160 -6.57 -27.68 -25.23
CA ASN A 160 -5.75 -28.72 -25.87
C ASN A 160 -6.51 -29.68 -26.82
N GLY A 161 -7.50 -29.18 -27.55
CA GLY A 161 -8.24 -29.97 -28.54
C GLY A 161 -9.52 -30.62 -28.01
N GLU A 162 -9.64 -30.79 -26.69
CA GLU A 162 -10.84 -31.36 -26.05
C GLU A 162 -11.80 -30.25 -25.57
N ILE A 163 -13.11 -30.49 -25.74
CA ILE A 163 -14.16 -29.55 -25.32
C ILE A 163 -14.62 -29.95 -23.92
N SER A 164 -14.28 -29.14 -22.93
CA SER A 164 -14.67 -29.33 -21.53
C SER A 164 -15.73 -28.32 -21.14
N GLY A 165 -16.84 -28.81 -20.55
CA GLY A 165 -17.89 -27.96 -20.00
C GLY A 165 -17.53 -27.50 -18.60
N VAL A 166 -17.31 -26.21 -18.40
CA VAL A 166 -17.15 -25.62 -17.07
C VAL A 166 -18.53 -25.14 -16.63
N ARG A 167 -19.13 -25.87 -15.68
CA ARG A 167 -20.28 -25.37 -14.91
C ARG A 167 -19.78 -24.27 -13.99
N ARG A 168 -20.48 -23.14 -13.95
CA ARG A 168 -20.29 -22.15 -12.89
C ARG A 168 -21.08 -22.53 -11.66
#